data_AF-A0AA39UNL1-F1
#
_entry.id   AF-A0AA39UNL1-F1
#
_cell.length_a   1.000
_cell.length_b   1.000
_cell.length_c   1.000
_cell.angle_alpha   90.00
_cell.angle_beta   90.00
_cell.angle_gamma   90.00
#
_symmetry.space_group_name_H-M   'P 1'
#
loop_
_entity.id
_entity.type
_entity.pdbx_description
1 polymer ?
#
loop_
_entity_poly.entity_id
_entity_poly.type
_entity_poly.pdbx_seq_one_letter_code
_entity_poly.pdbx_strand_id
1 'polypeptide(L)'
;MPKLHLKRTPEEQAAHRERKRQKKQQKRREATADDGDEDGPSYNDAIQAEIEEQRFRERMSMAFADDERLDSLEAQFNEFAHVPKRWGGDSVRPVYDDDGDFMKLDPRYMDDEEYAEWIRAGMYRKSHAQEYEEARRRKAEKAARRAREKAAKEESRRLERQAEEERRQRRRNRDIRRRELARQEYESRWKELLSLPPANLYFDDIPWPIVAPRSSVAVEDLTLEAVSLFLFSEETTKKDRLRETYLRFHPDKFESRLMKLVKSGEQEKVRLGMGQVVRILNDLMKQGDG
;
A
#
# COMPACT_ATOMS: atom_id res chain seq x y z
N MET A 1 2.04 68.41 7.30
CA MET A 1 1.70 68.10 8.70
C MET A 1 2.24 66.70 9.06
N PRO A 2 3.38 66.62 9.77
CA PRO A 2 4.02 65.35 10.13
C PRO A 2 3.32 64.67 11.32
N LYS A 3 3.01 63.37 11.20
CA LYS A 3 2.33 62.57 12.23
C LYS A 3 3.32 62.16 13.33
N LEU A 4 3.09 62.63 14.56
CA LEU A 4 3.82 62.21 15.74
C LEU A 4 3.50 60.75 16.09
N HIS A 5 4.47 59.86 15.96
CA HIS A 5 4.36 58.49 16.45
C HIS A 5 4.63 58.45 17.96
N LEU A 6 3.56 58.46 18.77
CA LEU A 6 3.67 58.18 20.19
C LEU A 6 4.18 56.74 20.39
N LYS A 7 5.37 56.61 20.99
CA LYS A 7 5.93 55.31 21.39
C LYS A 7 5.04 54.74 22.49
N ARG A 8 4.43 53.58 22.24
CA ARG A 8 3.63 52.84 23.23
C ARG A 8 4.43 52.64 24.51
N THR A 9 3.80 52.90 25.66
CA THR A 9 4.43 52.72 26.97
C THR A 9 4.81 51.24 27.17
N PRO A 10 5.82 50.93 28.01
CA PRO A 10 6.24 49.54 28.25
C PRO A 10 5.10 48.65 28.75
N GLU A 11 4.18 49.22 29.51
CA GLU A 11 3.00 48.57 30.07
C GLU A 11 1.98 48.18 28.97
N GLU A 12 1.77 49.04 27.99
CA GLU A 12 0.88 48.79 26.85
C GLU A 12 1.44 47.70 25.93
N GLN A 13 2.78 47.59 25.82
CA GLN A 13 3.43 46.49 25.10
C GLN A 13 3.33 45.16 25.83
N ALA A 14 3.40 45.17 27.17
CA ALA A 14 3.22 43.97 27.99
C ALA A 14 1.79 43.43 27.86
N ALA A 15 0.78 44.31 27.99
CA ALA A 15 -0.63 43.95 27.81
C ALA A 15 -0.90 43.37 26.41
N HIS A 16 -0.30 43.95 25.37
CA HIS A 16 -0.43 43.43 24.01
C HIS A 16 0.20 42.03 23.84
N ARG A 17 1.32 41.74 24.52
CA ARG A 17 1.96 40.41 24.50
C ARG A 17 1.13 39.37 25.23
N GLU A 18 0.53 39.72 26.37
CA GLU A 18 -0.37 38.84 27.10
C GLU A 18 -1.62 38.50 26.29
N ARG A 19 -2.24 39.51 25.65
CA ARG A 19 -3.39 39.30 24.77
C ARG A 19 -3.06 38.36 23.60
N LYS A 20 -1.87 38.47 23.01
CA LYS A 20 -1.42 37.51 21.98
C LYS A 20 -1.19 36.11 22.51
N ARG A 21 -0.67 35.96 23.74
CA ARG A 21 -0.49 34.64 24.39
C ARG A 21 -1.83 33.98 24.69
N GLN A 22 -2.81 34.73 25.21
CA GLN A 22 -4.16 34.22 25.47
C GLN A 22 -4.85 33.75 24.19
N LYS A 23 -4.81 34.55 23.11
CA LYS A 23 -5.33 34.13 21.79
C LYS A 23 -4.67 32.85 21.27
N LYS A 24 -3.36 32.70 21.46
CA LYS A 24 -2.64 31.49 21.04
C LYS A 24 -3.04 30.26 21.87
N GLN A 25 -3.26 30.42 23.17
CA GLN A 25 -3.74 29.33 24.02
C GLN A 25 -5.19 28.95 23.68
N GLN A 26 -6.07 29.92 23.42
CA GLN A 26 -7.45 29.65 23.03
C GLN A 26 -7.51 28.88 21.70
N LYS A 27 -6.73 29.31 20.69
CA LYS A 27 -6.64 28.58 19.41
C LYS A 27 -6.09 27.16 19.56
N ARG A 28 -5.17 26.92 20.50
CA ARG A 28 -4.68 25.56 20.80
C ARG A 28 -5.73 24.71 21.50
N ARG A 29 -6.59 25.30 22.34
CA ARG A 29 -7.69 24.60 22.99
C ARG A 29 -8.81 24.24 22.01
N GLU A 30 -9.14 25.16 21.08
CA GLU A 30 -10.04 24.86 19.95
C GLU A 30 -9.47 23.75 19.07
N ALA A 31 -8.19 23.79 18.72
CA ALA A 31 -7.55 22.75 17.92
C ALA A 31 -7.47 21.38 18.61
N THR A 32 -7.59 21.31 19.94
CA THR A 32 -7.63 20.04 20.69
C THR A 32 -9.04 19.59 21.05
N ALA A 33 -10.06 20.41 20.78
CA ALA A 33 -11.46 20.09 21.05
C ALA A 33 -12.20 19.59 19.80
N ASP A 34 -11.52 19.54 18.65
CA ASP A 34 -12.05 19.10 17.35
C ASP A 34 -11.67 17.63 17.02
N ASP A 35 -11.00 16.93 17.96
CA ASP A 35 -10.59 15.51 17.84
C ASP A 35 -11.47 14.61 18.75
N GLY A 36 -12.78 14.87 18.81
CA GLY A 36 -13.72 14.10 19.62
C GLY A 36 -15.06 13.92 18.92
N ASP A 37 -15.32 12.67 18.52
CA ASP A 37 -16.61 12.10 18.10
C ASP A 37 -17.05 12.35 16.64
N GLU A 38 -16.38 11.68 15.69
CA GLU A 38 -17.04 11.22 14.45
C GLU A 38 -16.92 9.70 14.35
N ASP A 39 -18.06 9.02 14.28
CA ASP A 39 -18.18 7.61 13.94
C ASP A 39 -17.43 7.34 12.63
N GLY A 40 -16.23 6.76 12.74
CA GLY A 40 -15.44 6.38 11.59
C GLY A 40 -16.22 5.39 10.71
N PRO A 41 -16.14 5.50 9.37
CA PRO A 41 -16.87 4.63 8.47
C PRO A 41 -16.54 3.17 8.82
N SER A 42 -17.59 2.39 9.05
CA SER A 42 -17.48 0.95 9.30
C SER A 42 -16.57 0.34 8.26
N TYR A 43 -15.72 -0.62 8.66
CA TYR A 43 -14.76 -1.30 7.78
C TYR A 43 -15.35 -1.72 6.42
N ASN A 44 -16.65 -2.05 6.39
CA ASN A 44 -17.37 -2.39 5.17
C ASN A 44 -17.66 -1.20 4.24
N ASP A 45 -17.88 0.00 4.78
CA ASP A 45 -18.14 1.23 4.03
C ASP A 45 -16.87 1.77 3.36
N ALA A 46 -15.74 1.71 4.08
CA ALA A 46 -14.42 2.04 3.51
C ALA A 46 -14.03 1.08 2.37
N ILE A 47 -14.33 -0.22 2.50
CA ILE A 47 -14.08 -1.21 1.45
C ILE A 47 -15.01 -0.98 0.25
N GLN A 48 -16.28 -0.64 0.48
CA GLN A 48 -17.20 -0.33 -0.61
C GLN A 48 -16.79 0.93 -1.36
N ALA A 49 -16.39 1.99 -0.65
CA ALA A 49 -15.86 3.20 -1.25
C ALA A 49 -14.60 2.96 -2.07
N GLU A 50 -13.68 2.10 -1.59
CA GLU A 50 -12.46 1.75 -2.33
C GLU A 50 -12.77 0.92 -3.59
N ILE A 51 -13.72 -0.02 -3.51
CA ILE A 51 -14.19 -0.80 -4.66
C ILE A 51 -14.90 0.10 -5.69
N GLU A 52 -15.73 1.04 -5.23
CA GLU A 52 -16.40 2.01 -6.09
C GLU A 52 -15.42 3.00 -6.72
N GLU A 53 -14.41 3.46 -5.99
CA GLU A 53 -13.35 4.32 -6.51
C GLU A 53 -12.49 3.58 -7.55
N GLN A 54 -12.20 2.30 -7.33
CA GLN A 54 -11.52 1.47 -8.33
C GLN A 54 -12.37 1.28 -9.58
N ARG A 55 -13.67 0.98 -9.43
CA ARG A 55 -14.59 0.85 -10.58
C ARG A 55 -14.79 2.17 -11.32
N PHE A 56 -14.83 3.29 -10.59
CA PHE A 56 -14.89 4.63 -11.19
C PHE A 56 -13.60 4.95 -11.94
N ARG A 57 -12.43 4.67 -11.36
CA ARG A 57 -11.13 4.82 -12.05
C ARG A 57 -11.00 3.92 -13.26
N GLU A 58 -11.45 2.67 -13.18
CA GLU A 58 -11.42 1.72 -14.28
C GLU A 58 -12.37 2.18 -15.40
N ARG A 59 -13.60 2.58 -15.07
CA ARG A 59 -14.55 3.19 -16.02
C ARG A 59 -14.01 4.48 -16.65
N MET A 60 -13.34 5.34 -15.89
CA MET A 60 -12.68 6.53 -16.42
C MET A 60 -11.50 6.16 -17.33
N SER A 61 -10.69 5.17 -16.95
CA SER A 61 -9.57 4.70 -17.78
C SER A 61 -10.03 4.06 -19.09
N MET A 62 -11.15 3.34 -19.06
CA MET A 62 -11.75 2.72 -20.23
C MET A 62 -12.36 3.76 -21.17
N ALA A 63 -12.93 4.85 -20.62
CA ALA A 63 -13.41 5.98 -21.41
C ALA A 63 -12.27 6.72 -22.14
N PHE A 64 -11.09 6.84 -21.53
CA PHE A 64 -9.92 7.43 -22.19
C PHE A 64 -9.23 6.49 -23.19
N ALA A 65 -9.35 5.17 -23.02
CA ALA A 65 -8.77 4.18 -23.94
C ALA A 65 -9.49 4.13 -25.30
N ASP A 66 -10.80 4.42 -25.34
CA ASP A 66 -11.56 4.52 -26.60
C ASP A 66 -11.27 5.83 -27.36
N ASP A 67 -10.88 6.92 -26.68
CA ASP A 67 -10.51 8.20 -27.30
C ASP A 67 -9.15 8.14 -28.02
N GLU A 68 -8.16 7.37 -27.52
CA GLU A 68 -6.87 7.16 -28.22
C GLU A 68 -7.04 6.50 -29.59
N ARG A 69 -8.10 5.70 -29.78
CA ARG A 69 -8.43 5.08 -31.06
C ARG A 69 -9.05 6.07 -32.05
N LEU A 70 -9.82 7.03 -31.55
CA LEU A 70 -10.41 8.10 -32.36
C LEU A 70 -9.34 9.08 -32.84
N ASP A 71 -8.42 9.49 -31.96
CA ASP A 71 -7.27 10.31 -32.33
C ASP A 71 -6.36 9.61 -33.35
N SER A 72 -6.17 8.29 -33.21
CA SER A 72 -5.39 7.48 -34.17
C SER A 72 -6.11 7.30 -35.52
N LEU A 73 -7.43 7.16 -35.54
CA LEU A 73 -8.23 7.06 -36.77
C LEU A 73 -8.33 8.42 -37.48
N GLU A 74 -8.49 9.50 -36.73
CA GLU A 74 -8.51 10.88 -37.23
C GLU A 74 -7.13 11.28 -37.78
N ALA A 75 -6.05 10.89 -37.10
CA ALA A 75 -4.68 11.07 -37.60
C ALA A 75 -4.47 10.31 -38.93
N GLN A 76 -4.93 9.06 -39.02
CA GLN A 76 -4.79 8.24 -40.24
C GLN A 76 -5.65 8.78 -41.41
N PHE A 77 -6.84 9.33 -41.15
CA PHE A 77 -7.66 9.98 -42.18
C PHE A 77 -7.09 11.35 -42.61
N ASN A 78 -6.47 12.10 -41.69
CA ASN A 78 -5.83 13.38 -41.98
C ASN A 78 -4.46 13.23 -42.67
N GLU A 79 -3.77 12.10 -42.49
CA GLU A 79 -2.47 11.80 -43.16
C GLU A 79 -2.62 11.70 -44.69
N PHE A 80 -3.79 11.30 -45.20
CA PHE A 80 -4.03 11.10 -46.64
C PHE A 80 -4.70 12.27 -47.38
N ALA A 81 -5.11 13.33 -46.67
CA ALA A 81 -5.87 14.43 -47.29
C ALA A 81 -5.18 15.79 -47.07
N HIS A 82 -3.98 15.97 -47.61
CA HIS A 82 -3.44 17.32 -47.80
C HIS A 82 -4.19 18.04 -48.94
N VAL A 83 -5.38 18.55 -48.63
CA VAL A 83 -6.17 19.40 -49.51
C VAL A 83 -5.70 20.85 -49.31
N PRO A 84 -5.17 21.53 -50.34
CA PRO A 84 -4.77 22.93 -50.20
C PRO A 84 -5.95 23.80 -49.74
N LYS A 85 -5.74 24.70 -48.77
CA LYS A 85 -6.77 25.59 -48.18
C LYS A 85 -7.64 26.34 -49.21
N ARG A 86 -7.14 26.62 -50.42
CA ARG A 86 -7.94 27.24 -51.49
C ARG A 86 -9.09 26.37 -52.01
N TRP A 87 -9.07 25.06 -51.73
CA TRP A 87 -10.09 24.08 -52.12
C TRP A 87 -10.83 23.45 -50.94
N GLY A 88 -10.30 23.54 -49.72
CA GLY A 88 -10.95 23.07 -48.48
C GLY A 88 -11.27 24.25 -47.59
N GLY A 89 -12.55 24.61 -47.46
CA GLY A 89 -12.99 25.69 -46.57
C GLY A 89 -12.61 25.43 -45.11
N ASP A 90 -12.27 26.50 -44.38
CA ASP A 90 -12.12 26.79 -42.93
C ASP A 90 -11.89 25.68 -41.86
N SER A 91 -11.72 24.41 -42.24
CA SER A 91 -11.75 23.26 -41.32
C SER A 91 -10.50 22.39 -41.39
N VAL A 92 -9.43 22.83 -42.05
CA VAL A 92 -8.13 22.16 -42.00
C VAL A 92 -7.22 22.97 -41.07
N ARG A 93 -7.15 22.55 -39.80
CA ARG A 93 -6.17 23.11 -38.87
C ARG A 93 -4.77 22.76 -39.41
N PRO A 94 -3.82 23.72 -39.45
CA PRO A 94 -2.46 23.41 -39.85
C PRO A 94 -1.94 22.26 -39.00
N VAL A 95 -1.38 21.21 -39.62
CA VAL A 95 -0.61 20.20 -38.91
C VAL A 95 0.61 20.92 -38.36
N TYR A 96 0.52 21.36 -37.11
CA TYR A 96 1.66 21.87 -36.38
C TYR A 96 2.65 20.72 -36.23
N ASP A 97 3.88 20.87 -36.73
CA ASP A 97 4.97 20.04 -36.24
C ASP A 97 4.97 20.09 -34.70
N ASP A 98 5.23 18.96 -34.04
CA ASP A 98 5.17 18.72 -32.59
C ASP A 98 5.88 19.81 -31.72
N ASP A 99 6.76 20.60 -32.31
CA ASP A 99 7.45 21.73 -31.68
C ASP A 99 6.63 23.06 -31.63
N GLY A 100 5.53 23.17 -32.36
CA GLY A 100 4.71 24.39 -32.45
C GLY A 100 5.46 25.60 -33.03
N ASP A 101 6.57 25.39 -33.75
CA ASP A 101 7.38 26.48 -34.28
C ASP A 101 6.79 26.98 -35.60
N PHE A 102 5.88 27.97 -35.49
CA PHE A 102 5.22 28.70 -36.59
C PHE A 102 6.17 29.16 -37.72
N MET A 103 7.48 29.21 -37.45
CA MET A 103 8.55 29.60 -38.40
C MET A 103 9.07 28.50 -39.32
N LYS A 104 8.90 27.22 -38.96
CA LYS A 104 9.40 26.09 -39.77
C LYS A 104 8.44 25.69 -40.89
N LEU A 105 7.21 26.21 -40.86
CA LEU A 105 6.20 25.92 -41.86
C LEU A 105 6.59 26.56 -43.21
N ASP A 106 6.45 25.79 -44.29
CA ASP A 106 6.93 26.19 -45.63
C ASP A 106 6.06 27.35 -46.18
N PRO A 107 6.62 28.54 -46.46
CA PRO A 107 5.85 29.76 -46.78
C PRO A 107 4.93 29.69 -48.00
N ARG A 108 5.03 28.64 -48.83
CA ARG A 108 4.18 28.44 -50.03
C ARG A 108 2.78 27.92 -49.70
N TYR A 109 2.57 27.46 -48.48
CA TYR A 109 1.31 26.87 -48.03
C TYR A 109 0.56 27.74 -47.00
N MET A 110 1.08 28.93 -46.69
CA MET A 110 0.45 29.92 -45.79
C MET A 110 -0.50 30.83 -46.57
N ASP A 111 -1.55 31.32 -45.91
CA ASP A 111 -2.35 32.42 -46.46
C ASP A 111 -1.63 33.77 -46.28
N ASP A 112 -2.14 34.83 -46.93
CA ASP A 112 -1.48 36.15 -46.94
C ASP A 112 -1.37 36.77 -45.54
N GLU A 113 -2.31 36.46 -44.64
CA GLU A 113 -2.36 36.97 -43.26
C GLU A 113 -1.35 36.20 -42.36
N GLU A 114 -1.32 34.87 -42.48
CA GLU A 114 -0.35 33.97 -41.85
C GLU A 114 1.08 34.26 -42.33
N TYR A 115 1.26 34.55 -43.62
CA TYR A 115 2.54 34.96 -44.18
C TYR A 115 2.98 36.32 -43.62
N ALA A 116 2.06 37.28 -43.47
CA ALA A 116 2.37 38.56 -42.84
C ALA A 116 2.76 38.41 -41.36
N GLU A 117 2.14 37.48 -40.63
CA GLU A 117 2.55 37.11 -39.27
C GLU A 117 3.89 36.39 -39.22
N TRP A 118 4.16 35.50 -40.18
CA TRP A 118 5.45 34.82 -40.32
C TRP A 118 6.57 35.81 -40.63
N ILE A 119 6.34 36.80 -41.49
CA ILE A 119 7.32 37.87 -41.72
C ILE A 119 7.51 38.71 -40.45
N ARG A 120 6.44 39.10 -39.74
CA ARG A 120 6.51 39.87 -38.49
C ARG A 120 7.28 39.12 -37.40
N ALA A 121 6.96 37.86 -37.18
CA ALA A 121 7.61 37.03 -36.17
C ALA A 121 9.06 36.68 -36.56
N GLY A 122 9.37 36.58 -37.86
CA GLY A 122 10.73 36.34 -38.36
C GLY A 122 11.61 37.58 -38.19
N MET A 123 11.04 38.76 -38.44
CA MET A 123 11.68 40.05 -38.15
C MET A 123 11.84 40.29 -36.64
N TYR A 124 10.86 39.87 -35.82
CA TYR A 124 10.97 39.93 -34.36
C TYR A 124 12.11 39.03 -33.84
N ARG A 125 12.26 37.80 -34.36
CA ARG A 125 13.38 36.91 -34.04
C ARG A 125 14.74 37.50 -34.39
N LYS A 126 14.86 38.18 -35.53
CA LYS A 126 16.12 38.80 -35.95
C LYS A 126 16.49 40.03 -35.11
N SER A 127 15.49 40.80 -34.67
CA SER A 127 15.69 41.99 -33.82
C SER A 127 15.84 41.65 -32.33
N HIS A 128 15.15 40.61 -31.85
CA HIS A 128 15.14 40.16 -30.45
C HIS A 128 15.80 38.79 -30.30
N ALA A 129 16.85 38.54 -31.09
CA ALA A 129 17.61 37.30 -31.05
C ALA A 129 18.19 37.03 -29.64
N GLN A 130 18.63 38.10 -28.96
CA GLN A 130 19.15 38.03 -27.59
C GLN A 130 18.07 37.59 -26.59
N GLU A 131 16.85 38.10 -26.67
CA GLU A 131 15.74 37.68 -25.80
C GLU A 131 15.35 36.21 -26.03
N TYR A 132 15.42 35.74 -27.28
CA TYR A 132 15.12 34.35 -27.60
C TYR A 132 16.18 33.39 -27.05
N GLU A 133 17.46 33.77 -27.13
CA GLU A 133 18.54 33.01 -26.51
C GLU A 133 18.43 32.98 -24.98
N GLU A 134 18.07 34.09 -24.34
CA GLU A 134 17.80 34.15 -22.90
C GLU A 134 16.59 33.31 -22.51
N ALA A 135 15.50 33.36 -23.28
CA ALA A 135 14.33 32.52 -23.08
C ALA A 135 14.67 31.02 -23.23
N ARG A 136 15.52 30.67 -24.21
CA ARG A 136 15.99 29.30 -24.43
C ARG A 136 16.87 28.82 -23.29
N ARG A 137 17.78 29.68 -22.78
CA ARG A 137 18.59 29.41 -21.59
C ARG A 137 17.71 29.20 -20.36
N ARG A 138 16.71 30.06 -20.15
CA ARG A 138 15.75 29.94 -19.02
C ARG A 138 14.89 28.68 -19.11
N LYS A 139 14.48 28.28 -20.32
CA LYS A 139 13.74 27.02 -20.56
C LYS A 139 14.63 25.82 -20.27
N ALA A 140 15.88 25.84 -20.75
CA ALA A 140 16.87 24.78 -20.49
C ALA A 140 17.21 24.66 -19.00
N GLU A 141 17.38 25.78 -18.29
CA GLU A 141 17.64 25.80 -16.84
C GLU A 141 16.45 25.23 -16.06
N LYS A 142 15.22 25.64 -16.39
CA LYS A 142 14.00 25.08 -15.78
C LYS A 142 13.85 23.60 -16.07
N ALA A 143 14.16 23.15 -17.29
CA ALA A 143 14.14 21.73 -17.65
C ALA A 143 15.19 20.94 -16.88
N ALA A 144 16.42 21.45 -16.77
CA ALA A 144 17.49 20.85 -15.98
C ALA A 144 17.13 20.77 -14.49
N ARG A 145 16.51 21.83 -13.93
CA ARG A 145 16.01 21.82 -12.54
C ARG A 145 14.93 20.76 -12.33
N ARG A 146 13.94 20.70 -13.22
CA ARG A 146 12.88 19.68 -13.18
C ARG A 146 13.44 18.27 -13.34
N ALA A 147 14.44 18.07 -14.20
CA ALA A 147 15.09 16.78 -14.38
C ALA A 147 15.84 16.33 -13.12
N ARG A 148 16.58 17.24 -12.46
CA ARG A 148 17.26 16.96 -11.18
C ARG A 148 16.27 16.65 -10.07
N GLU A 149 15.16 17.39 -9.99
CA GLU A 149 14.10 17.15 -9.00
C GLU A 149 13.41 15.79 -9.23
N LYS A 150 13.11 15.45 -10.49
CA LYS A 150 12.58 14.13 -10.86
C LYS A 150 13.56 13.01 -10.49
N ALA A 151 14.84 13.15 -10.82
CA ALA A 151 15.87 12.18 -10.47
C ALA A 151 15.97 11.99 -8.94
N ALA A 152 16.00 13.07 -8.16
CA ALA A 152 16.01 13.00 -6.70
C ALA A 152 14.72 12.36 -6.13
N LYS A 153 13.56 12.64 -6.72
CA LYS A 153 12.29 12.00 -6.35
C LYS A 153 12.28 10.51 -6.69
N GLU A 154 12.88 10.12 -7.80
CA GLU A 154 12.99 8.71 -8.17
C GLU A 154 13.97 7.96 -7.28
N GLU A 155 15.12 8.54 -6.95
CA GLU A 155 16.07 7.96 -6.01
C GLU A 155 15.46 7.79 -4.61
N SER A 156 14.78 8.81 -4.09
CA SER A 156 14.07 8.71 -2.81
C SER A 156 12.96 7.66 -2.85
N ARG A 157 12.16 7.58 -3.92
CA ARG A 157 11.15 6.54 -4.11
C ARG A 157 11.75 5.14 -4.20
N ARG A 158 12.92 4.98 -4.83
CA ARG A 158 13.64 3.69 -4.88
C ARG A 158 14.13 3.28 -3.49
N LEU A 159 14.70 4.22 -2.74
CA LEU A 159 15.17 3.97 -1.38
C LEU A 159 14.02 3.66 -0.41
N GLU A 160 12.89 4.37 -0.54
CA GLU A 160 11.68 4.12 0.26
C GLU A 160 11.11 2.72 0.00
N ARG A 161 11.00 2.31 -1.28
CA ARG A 161 10.59 0.95 -1.65
C ARG A 161 11.52 -0.11 -1.05
N GLN A 162 12.84 0.10 -1.11
CA GLN A 162 13.81 -0.82 -0.49
C GLN A 162 13.64 -0.89 1.03
N ALA A 163 13.44 0.24 1.69
CA ALA A 163 13.20 0.29 3.14
C ALA A 163 11.87 -0.38 3.53
N GLU A 164 10.82 -0.23 2.72
CA GLU A 164 9.54 -0.90 2.92
C GLU A 164 9.66 -2.42 2.74
N GLU A 165 10.33 -2.86 1.68
CA GLU A 165 10.61 -4.28 1.43
C GLU A 165 11.44 -4.88 2.57
N GLU A 166 12.46 -4.19 3.05
CA GLU A 166 13.26 -4.63 4.19
C GLU A 166 12.42 -4.73 5.46
N ARG A 167 11.56 -3.74 5.74
CA ARG A 167 10.60 -3.82 6.87
C ARG A 167 9.68 -5.02 6.73
N ARG A 168 9.17 -5.28 5.53
CA ARG A 168 8.29 -6.44 5.24
C ARG A 168 9.04 -7.76 5.41
N GLN A 169 10.29 -7.84 4.96
CA GLN A 169 11.15 -9.02 5.17
C GLN A 169 11.48 -9.22 6.64
N ARG A 170 11.83 -8.16 7.39
CA ARG A 170 12.10 -8.23 8.83
C ARG A 170 10.87 -8.74 9.61
N ARG A 171 9.66 -8.28 9.26
CA ARG A 171 8.41 -8.79 9.84
C ARG A 171 8.22 -10.27 9.55
N ARG A 172 8.30 -10.67 8.28
CA ARG A 172 8.20 -12.08 7.86
C ARG A 172 9.23 -12.97 8.55
N ASN A 173 10.49 -12.54 8.61
CA ASN A 173 11.57 -13.28 9.26
C ASN A 173 11.35 -13.41 10.78
N ARG A 174 10.81 -12.37 11.43
CA ARG A 174 10.44 -12.43 12.84
C ARG A 174 9.32 -13.43 13.08
N ASP A 175 8.32 -13.47 12.22
CA ASP A 175 7.21 -14.41 12.32
C ASP A 175 7.67 -15.85 12.07
N ILE A 176 8.52 -16.08 11.06
CA ILE A 176 9.16 -17.37 10.80
C ILE A 176 9.97 -17.82 12.03
N ARG A 177 10.82 -16.95 12.58
CA ARG A 177 11.61 -17.26 13.78
C ARG A 177 10.73 -17.57 14.99
N ARG A 178 9.66 -16.80 15.20
CA ARG A 178 8.71 -17.04 16.30
C ARG A 178 8.04 -18.41 16.16
N ARG A 179 7.64 -18.79 14.94
CA ARG A 179 7.04 -20.09 14.66
C ARG A 179 8.02 -21.24 14.87
N GLU A 180 9.25 -21.07 14.41
CA GLU A 180 10.30 -22.07 14.57
C GLU A 180 10.66 -22.29 16.04
N LEU A 181 10.77 -21.22 16.82
CA LEU A 181 10.93 -21.32 18.28
C LEU A 181 9.75 -22.02 18.94
N ALA A 182 8.51 -21.66 18.58
CA ALA A 182 7.32 -22.33 19.11
C ALA A 182 7.29 -23.83 18.75
N ARG A 183 7.81 -24.21 17.57
CA ARG A 183 7.93 -25.60 17.14
C ARG A 183 8.99 -26.35 17.94
N GLN A 184 10.16 -25.76 18.16
CA GLN A 184 11.21 -26.37 18.98
C GLN A 184 10.74 -26.57 20.42
N GLU A 185 10.01 -25.60 20.98
CA GLU A 185 9.36 -25.76 22.29
C GLU A 185 8.34 -26.90 22.28
N TYR A 186 7.47 -26.99 21.25
CA TYR A 186 6.51 -28.08 21.08
C TYR A 186 7.21 -29.44 21.05
N GLU A 187 8.26 -29.60 20.25
CA GLU A 187 9.01 -30.86 20.18
C GLU A 187 9.72 -31.21 21.48
N SER A 188 10.27 -30.21 22.16
CA SER A 188 10.98 -30.41 23.44
C SER A 188 10.00 -30.84 24.52
N ARG A 189 8.85 -30.16 24.65
CA ARG A 189 7.76 -30.57 25.55
C ARG A 189 7.25 -31.97 25.23
N TRP A 190 7.17 -32.34 23.95
CA TRP A 190 6.75 -33.70 23.57
C TRP A 190 7.79 -34.77 23.93
N LYS A 191 9.08 -34.47 23.78
CA LYS A 191 10.16 -35.36 24.24
C LYS A 191 10.17 -35.48 25.77
N GLU A 192 9.98 -34.38 26.48
CA GLU A 192 9.85 -34.36 27.94
C GLU A 192 8.68 -35.20 28.41
N LEU A 193 7.48 -35.04 27.82
CA LEU A 193 6.31 -35.83 28.18
C LEU A 193 6.47 -37.33 27.91
N LEU A 194 7.22 -37.71 26.87
CA LEU A 194 7.53 -39.12 26.59
C LEU A 194 8.61 -39.69 27.53
N SER A 195 9.44 -38.84 28.13
CA SER A 195 10.53 -39.22 29.02
C SER A 195 10.18 -39.14 30.50
N LEU A 196 9.14 -38.39 30.87
CA LEU A 196 8.76 -38.15 32.26
C LEU A 196 8.06 -39.37 32.88
N PRO A 197 8.32 -39.68 34.17
CA PRO A 197 7.58 -40.68 34.93
C PRO A 197 6.14 -40.21 35.21
N PRO A 198 5.24 -41.08 35.71
CA PRO A 198 3.86 -40.71 36.05
C PRO A 198 3.78 -39.55 37.04
N ALA A 199 3.49 -38.36 36.49
CA ALA A 199 3.23 -37.12 37.20
C ALA A 199 1.75 -36.73 37.04
N ASN A 200 1.29 -35.69 37.74
CA ASN A 200 -0.05 -35.14 37.57
C ASN A 200 -0.04 -34.08 36.47
N LEU A 201 -0.19 -34.49 35.20
CA LEU A 201 -0.29 -33.55 34.08
C LEU A 201 -1.66 -32.87 34.04
N TYR A 202 -1.65 -31.58 33.72
CA TYR A 202 -2.82 -30.75 33.44
C TYR A 202 -3.06 -30.61 31.92
N PHE A 203 -4.22 -30.07 31.53
CA PHE A 203 -4.54 -29.84 30.13
C PHE A 203 -3.53 -28.93 29.41
N ASP A 204 -3.00 -27.92 30.12
CA ASP A 204 -2.01 -26.98 29.62
C ASP A 204 -0.61 -27.58 29.43
N ASP A 205 -0.30 -28.68 30.13
CA ASP A 205 1.01 -29.34 30.04
C ASP A 205 1.16 -30.15 28.74
N ILE A 206 0.04 -30.45 28.08
CA ILE A 206 0.01 -31.16 26.80
C ILE A 206 0.33 -30.16 25.69
N PRO A 207 1.45 -30.29 24.95
CA PRO A 207 1.72 -29.46 23.79
C PRO A 207 0.75 -29.83 22.67
N TRP A 208 -0.32 -29.05 22.57
CA TRP A 208 -1.26 -29.08 21.46
C TRP A 208 -0.60 -28.51 20.18
N PRO A 209 -1.00 -28.97 18.98
CA PRO A 209 -0.42 -28.52 17.71
C PRO A 209 -0.94 -27.12 17.30
N ILE A 210 -0.73 -26.13 18.17
CA ILE A 210 -1.12 -24.73 17.98
C ILE A 210 0.06 -23.82 18.30
N VAL A 211 0.10 -22.64 17.69
CA VAL A 211 1.05 -21.58 18.08
C VAL A 211 0.52 -20.92 19.34
N ALA A 212 0.75 -21.57 20.49
CA ALA A 212 0.12 -21.19 21.75
C ALA A 212 0.38 -19.71 22.13
N PRO A 213 -0.67 -18.94 22.47
CA PRO A 213 -0.50 -17.70 23.22
C PRO A 213 -0.04 -18.05 24.65
N ARG A 214 0.83 -17.21 25.21
CA ARG A 214 1.74 -17.51 26.35
C ARG A 214 1.08 -17.82 27.71
N SER A 215 -0.24 -18.03 27.82
CA SER A 215 -0.92 -17.89 29.11
C SER A 215 -1.90 -19.01 29.50
N SER A 216 -2.50 -19.74 28.56
CA SER A 216 -3.31 -20.96 28.81
C SER A 216 -3.89 -21.42 27.48
N VAL A 217 -4.07 -22.72 27.28
CA VAL A 217 -4.75 -23.25 26.09
C VAL A 217 -6.13 -23.73 26.52
N ALA A 218 -7.19 -23.23 25.89
CA ALA A 218 -8.54 -23.74 26.07
C ALA A 218 -8.91 -24.75 24.97
N VAL A 219 -9.97 -25.51 25.19
CA VAL A 219 -10.46 -26.48 24.19
C VAL A 219 -10.96 -25.74 22.94
N GLU A 220 -11.50 -24.54 23.12
CA GLU A 220 -12.02 -23.66 22.08
C GLU A 220 -10.92 -23.08 21.18
N ASP A 221 -9.68 -23.00 21.66
CA ASP A 221 -8.53 -22.51 20.89
C ASP A 221 -8.05 -23.53 19.85
N LEU A 222 -8.48 -24.79 19.97
CA LEU A 222 -8.19 -25.88 19.04
C LEU A 222 -9.08 -25.78 17.79
N THR A 223 -8.92 -24.68 17.06
CA THR A 223 -9.63 -24.42 15.81
C THR A 223 -8.91 -25.04 14.61
N LEU A 224 -9.66 -25.29 13.52
CA LEU A 224 -9.11 -25.72 12.24
C LEU A 224 -7.99 -24.79 11.77
N GLU A 225 -8.20 -23.48 11.90
CA GLU A 225 -7.24 -22.46 11.48
C GLU A 225 -5.95 -22.54 12.30
N ALA A 226 -6.04 -22.60 13.64
CA ALA A 226 -4.86 -22.64 14.51
C ALA A 226 -3.98 -23.88 14.24
N VAL A 227 -4.61 -25.05 14.07
CA VAL A 227 -3.92 -26.30 13.77
C VAL A 227 -3.35 -26.28 12.35
N SER A 228 -4.10 -25.75 11.37
CA SER A 228 -3.64 -25.62 9.99
C SER A 228 -2.44 -24.66 9.87
N LEU A 229 -2.45 -23.54 10.62
CA LEU A 229 -1.37 -22.55 10.63
C LEU A 229 -0.08 -23.14 11.23
N PHE A 230 -0.21 -24.01 12.23
CA PHE A 230 0.92 -24.71 12.82
C PHE A 230 1.50 -25.76 11.87
N LEU A 231 0.66 -26.55 11.19
CA LEU A 231 1.08 -27.66 10.32
C LEU A 231 1.55 -27.22 8.92
N PHE A 232 0.86 -26.28 8.29
CA PHE A 232 1.08 -25.93 6.87
C PHE A 232 2.06 -24.78 6.64
N SER A 233 2.86 -24.39 7.65
CA SER A 233 3.82 -23.29 7.52
C SER A 233 4.98 -23.56 6.53
N GLU A 234 5.16 -24.79 6.05
CA GLU A 234 6.16 -25.17 5.04
C GLU A 234 5.51 -25.98 3.91
N GLU A 235 5.83 -25.64 2.66
CA GLU A 235 5.16 -26.18 1.48
C GLU A 235 5.55 -27.62 1.14
N THR A 236 6.70 -28.10 1.61
CA THR A 236 7.35 -29.28 1.03
C THR A 236 7.00 -30.62 1.70
N THR A 237 6.36 -30.65 2.88
CA THR A 237 6.04 -31.90 3.61
C THR A 237 4.68 -31.88 4.34
N LYS A 238 3.69 -31.17 3.78
CA LYS A 238 2.35 -31.01 4.40
C LYS A 238 1.71 -32.36 4.76
N LYS A 239 1.72 -33.34 3.85
CA LYS A 239 1.08 -34.65 4.04
C LYS A 239 1.80 -35.53 5.07
N ASP A 240 3.13 -35.56 5.03
CA ASP A 240 3.92 -36.42 5.93
C ASP A 240 3.87 -35.92 7.37
N ARG A 241 3.92 -34.60 7.58
CA ARG A 241 3.76 -34.00 8.90
C ARG A 241 2.36 -34.21 9.46
N LEU A 242 1.35 -34.15 8.60
CA LEU A 242 -0.02 -34.37 9.03
C LEU A 242 -0.25 -35.84 9.42
N ARG A 243 0.33 -36.78 8.69
CA ARG A 243 0.37 -38.20 9.09
C ARG A 243 1.15 -38.42 10.38
N GLU A 244 2.29 -37.77 10.57
CA GLU A 244 3.09 -37.90 11.80
C GLU A 244 2.34 -37.37 13.03
N THR A 245 1.73 -36.19 12.92
CA THR A 245 0.91 -35.62 14.00
C THR A 245 -0.34 -36.47 14.27
N TYR A 246 -0.98 -37.00 13.23
CA TYR A 246 -2.09 -37.95 13.40
C TYR A 246 -1.65 -39.22 14.15
N LEU A 247 -0.50 -39.81 13.81
CA LEU A 247 0.03 -40.98 14.49
C LEU A 247 0.38 -40.70 15.97
N ARG A 248 0.81 -39.46 16.27
CA ARG A 248 1.10 -39.00 17.64
C ARG A 248 -0.18 -38.79 18.47
N PHE A 249 -1.24 -38.25 17.86
CA PHE A 249 -2.54 -38.00 18.51
C PHE A 249 -3.56 -39.11 18.29
N HIS A 250 -3.13 -40.31 17.87
CA HIS A 250 -4.04 -41.43 17.65
C HIS A 250 -4.71 -41.82 18.98
N PRO A 251 -6.06 -41.93 19.04
CA PRO A 251 -6.81 -42.07 20.30
C PRO A 251 -6.31 -43.25 21.15
N ASP A 252 -6.03 -44.39 20.54
CA ASP A 252 -5.53 -45.58 21.25
C ASP A 252 -4.13 -45.40 21.88
N LYS A 253 -3.16 -44.82 21.14
CA LYS A 253 -1.80 -44.61 21.64
C LYS A 253 -1.73 -43.46 22.64
N PHE A 254 -2.55 -42.44 22.43
CA PHE A 254 -2.65 -41.28 23.29
C PHE A 254 -3.32 -41.66 24.61
N GLU A 255 -4.46 -42.38 24.58
CA GLU A 255 -5.14 -42.81 25.80
C GLU A 255 -4.30 -43.79 26.61
N SER A 256 -3.67 -44.79 25.97
CA SER A 256 -2.87 -45.79 26.69
C SER A 256 -1.63 -45.23 27.40
N ARG A 257 -1.06 -44.13 26.89
CA ARG A 257 0.15 -43.49 27.44
C ARG A 257 -0.16 -42.28 28.31
N LEU A 258 -0.93 -41.32 27.80
CA LEU A 258 -1.14 -40.03 28.46
C LEU A 258 -2.27 -40.07 29.49
N MET A 259 -3.33 -40.88 29.34
CA MET A 259 -4.40 -40.93 30.36
C MET A 259 -3.90 -41.47 31.70
N LYS A 260 -2.83 -42.28 31.71
CA LYS A 260 -2.18 -42.75 32.94
C LYS A 260 -1.39 -41.65 33.66
N LEU A 261 -1.04 -40.58 32.94
CA LEU A 261 -0.22 -39.46 33.39
C LEU A 261 -1.07 -38.20 33.64
N VAL A 262 -2.33 -38.17 33.22
CA VAL A 262 -3.21 -37.01 33.41
C VAL A 262 -4.03 -37.16 34.69
N LYS A 263 -4.11 -36.08 35.46
CA LYS A 263 -4.92 -36.00 36.69
C LYS A 263 -6.39 -36.32 36.38
N SER A 264 -7.05 -37.14 37.20
CA SER A 264 -8.42 -37.64 36.96
C SER A 264 -9.47 -36.56 36.64
N GLY A 265 -9.35 -35.35 37.21
CA GLY A 265 -10.27 -34.24 36.94
C GLY A 265 -10.07 -33.52 35.60
N GLU A 266 -8.91 -33.68 34.96
CA GLU A 266 -8.58 -33.05 33.68
C GLU A 266 -8.66 -34.04 32.50
N GLN A 267 -8.76 -35.35 32.77
CA GLN A 267 -8.84 -36.40 31.75
C GLN A 267 -9.99 -36.20 30.76
N GLU A 268 -11.15 -35.71 31.23
CA GLU A 268 -12.30 -35.44 30.36
C GLU A 268 -12.02 -34.29 29.39
N LYS A 269 -11.45 -33.18 29.87
CA LYS A 269 -11.06 -32.04 29.02
C LYS A 269 -10.01 -32.45 27.99
N VAL A 270 -9.02 -33.23 28.41
CA VAL A 270 -7.99 -33.77 27.52
C VAL A 270 -8.60 -34.68 26.46
N ARG A 271 -9.58 -35.52 26.82
CA ARG A 271 -10.31 -36.36 25.84
C ARG A 271 -11.06 -35.51 24.81
N LEU A 272 -11.73 -34.46 25.25
CA LEU A 272 -12.46 -33.54 24.37
C LEU A 272 -11.52 -32.80 23.41
N GLY A 273 -10.43 -32.23 23.94
CA GLY A 273 -9.40 -31.55 23.12
C GLY A 273 -8.74 -32.50 22.11
N MET A 274 -8.39 -33.71 22.53
CA MET A 274 -7.85 -34.74 21.64
C MET A 274 -8.85 -35.12 20.54
N GLY A 275 -10.12 -35.36 20.91
CA GLY A 275 -11.17 -35.68 19.95
C GLY A 275 -11.37 -34.56 18.92
N GLN A 276 -11.31 -33.30 19.36
CA GLN A 276 -11.38 -32.13 18.48
C GLN A 276 -10.19 -32.08 17.52
N VAL A 277 -8.96 -32.26 18.01
CA VAL A 277 -7.75 -32.28 17.18
C VAL A 277 -7.79 -33.43 16.17
N VAL A 278 -8.18 -34.64 16.58
CA VAL A 278 -8.27 -35.80 15.68
C VAL A 278 -9.33 -35.58 14.59
N ARG A 279 -10.48 -34.96 14.91
CA ARG A 279 -11.48 -34.58 13.89
C ARG A 279 -10.90 -33.59 12.88
N ILE A 280 -10.26 -32.53 13.37
CA ILE A 280 -9.60 -31.51 12.53
C ILE A 280 -8.53 -32.16 11.64
N LEU A 281 -7.68 -33.02 12.19
CA LEU A 281 -6.64 -33.72 11.43
C LEU A 281 -7.24 -34.64 10.35
N ASN A 282 -8.34 -35.34 10.66
CA ASN A 282 -9.04 -36.17 9.67
C ASN A 282 -9.66 -35.33 8.56
N ASP A 283 -10.26 -34.18 8.88
CA ASP A 283 -10.83 -33.28 7.89
C ASP A 283 -9.73 -32.68 6.99
N LEU A 284 -8.58 -32.32 7.58
CA LEU A 284 -7.41 -31.86 6.82
C LEU A 284 -6.77 -32.97 5.96
N MET A 285 -6.76 -34.23 6.41
CA MET A 285 -6.32 -35.37 5.57
C MET A 285 -7.24 -35.53 4.36
N LYS A 286 -8.55 -35.47 4.56
CA LYS A 286 -9.54 -35.59 3.48
C LYS A 286 -9.42 -34.45 2.46
N GLN A 287 -9.21 -33.23 2.92
CA GLN A 287 -9.04 -32.06 2.05
C GLN A 287 -7.71 -32.06 1.27
N GLY A 288 -6.65 -32.69 1.80
CA GLY A 288 -5.36 -32.77 1.13
C GLY A 288 -5.24 -33.87 0.07
N ASP A 289 -6.22 -34.78 -0.04
CA ASP A 289 -6.23 -35.90 -0.99
C ASP A 289 -7.18 -35.71 -2.18
N GLY A 290 -7.88 -34.58 -2.24
CA GLY A 290 -8.64 -34.10 -3.42
C GLY A 290 -7.88 -33.01 -4.17
#